data_AF-A0A522P7H5-F1
#
_entry.id   AF-A0A522P7H5-F1
#
_cell.length_a   1.000
_cell.length_b   1.000
_cell.length_c   1.000
_cell.angle_alpha   90.00
_cell.angle_beta   90.00
_cell.angle_gamma   90.00
#
_symmetry.space_group_name_H-M   'P 1'
#
loop_
_entity.id
_entity.type
_entity.pdbx_description
1 polymer ?
#
loop_
_entity_poly.entity_id
_entity_poly.type
_entity_poly.pdbx_seq_one_letter_code
_entity_poly.pdbx_strand_id
1 'polypeptide(L)'
;MAARAQSRPGRARPDGTAGHGRWRAPRRASDRSNRARRLQLRRVFRAFQRKHAATAFTGEGARLFGGRWNSPGKSVVYASSSLALALLEIMANARRRIPPGLVFCTVDIPDGVTVDTLDVSRLPPRWYESPAPPALQAAGDAWIDGAISVALVVPSAIARIEENVLLNPAHRDFARLLVGEAQDVPVDDRLREARSRRAPKQ
;
A
#
# COMPACT_ATOMS: atom_id res chain seq x y z
N MET A 1 -3.11 -29.66 66.96
CA MET A 1 -2.55 -29.97 65.62
C MET A 1 -3.43 -29.31 64.56
N ALA A 2 -2.78 -28.67 63.57
CA ALA A 2 -3.32 -28.14 62.30
C ALA A 2 -4.36 -27.00 62.36
N ALA A 3 -4.45 -26.07 61.41
CA ALA A 3 -3.48 -25.26 60.68
C ALA A 3 -4.30 -24.14 60.00
N ARG A 4 -3.67 -22.96 59.89
CA ARG A 4 -4.14 -21.70 59.28
C ARG A 4 -4.71 -21.84 57.86
N ALA A 5 -5.68 -21.00 57.49
CA ALA A 5 -5.47 -19.78 56.68
C ALA A 5 -6.77 -19.34 55.98
N GLN A 6 -7.23 -18.12 56.26
CA GLN A 6 -8.26 -17.43 55.49
C GLN A 6 -7.58 -16.47 54.52
N SER A 7 -7.92 -16.56 53.23
CA SER A 7 -7.39 -15.73 52.14
C SER A 7 -8.54 -15.07 51.38
N ARG A 8 -8.48 -13.75 51.29
CA ARG A 8 -9.45 -12.81 50.67
C ARG A 8 -9.64 -13.01 49.16
N PRO A 9 -10.77 -12.59 48.57
CA PRO A 9 -10.94 -12.58 47.11
C PRO A 9 -10.10 -11.46 46.48
N GLY A 10 -9.23 -11.84 45.54
CA GLY A 10 -8.39 -10.93 44.77
C GLY A 10 -9.19 -10.13 43.75
N ARG A 11 -8.98 -8.81 43.75
CA ARG A 11 -9.50 -7.84 42.78
C ARG A 11 -9.21 -8.26 41.33
N ALA A 12 -10.22 -8.15 40.48
CA ALA A 12 -10.07 -8.06 39.04
C ALA A 12 -9.15 -6.88 38.67
N ARG A 13 -8.21 -7.12 37.75
CA ARG A 13 -7.42 -6.07 37.09
C ARG A 13 -8.15 -5.65 35.81
N PRO A 14 -8.51 -4.37 35.63
CA PRO A 14 -8.71 -3.82 34.31
C PRO A 14 -7.37 -3.37 33.72
N ASP A 15 -7.41 -3.02 32.43
CA ASP A 15 -6.41 -2.21 31.70
C ASP A 15 -5.20 -2.93 31.11
N GLY A 16 -5.47 -3.62 29.99
CA GLY A 16 -4.53 -3.71 28.88
C GLY A 16 -4.83 -2.60 27.88
N THR A 17 -4.51 -1.35 28.21
CA THR A 17 -4.54 -0.23 27.27
C THR A 17 -3.64 -0.57 26.08
N ALA A 18 -4.24 -0.72 24.90
CA ALA A 18 -3.54 -0.75 23.64
C ALA A 18 -2.68 0.51 23.54
N GLY A 19 -1.36 0.35 23.57
CA GLY A 19 -0.43 1.44 23.37
C GLY A 19 -0.66 2.04 21.97
N HIS A 20 -1.38 3.17 21.92
CA HIS A 20 -1.39 4.05 20.76
C HIS A 20 0.02 4.64 20.63
N GLY A 21 0.94 3.86 20.06
CA GLY A 21 2.25 4.31 19.64
C GLY A 21 2.04 5.38 18.57
N ARG A 22 2.06 6.65 18.99
CA ARG A 22 1.93 7.80 18.09
C ARG A 22 3.04 7.71 17.05
N TRP A 23 2.67 7.45 15.80
CA TRP A 23 3.61 7.43 14.69
C TRP A 23 4.28 8.81 14.61
N ARG A 24 5.60 8.86 14.80
CA ARG A 24 6.42 10.06 14.62
C ARG A 24 7.14 9.90 13.28
N ALA A 25 7.12 10.95 12.46
CA ALA A 25 7.84 10.99 11.20
C ALA A 25 9.30 10.51 11.38
N PRO A 26 9.87 9.73 10.44
CA PRO A 26 11.18 9.13 10.63
C PRO A 26 12.26 10.21 10.74
N ARG A 27 13.14 10.09 11.74
CA ARG A 27 14.49 10.68 11.63
C ARG A 27 15.23 9.90 10.53
N ARG A 28 15.90 10.62 9.63
CA ARG A 28 16.62 10.12 8.44
C ARG A 28 17.22 8.72 8.67
N ALA A 29 16.70 7.72 7.96
CA ALA A 29 17.36 6.41 7.83
C ALA A 29 18.70 6.57 7.09
N SER A 30 19.66 5.68 7.38
CA SER A 30 21.05 5.79 6.92
C SER A 30 21.18 5.95 5.39
N ASP A 31 22.12 6.81 5.01
CA ASP A 31 22.23 7.47 3.70
C ASP A 31 22.58 6.54 2.52
N ARG A 32 23.24 5.41 2.76
CA ARG A 32 23.73 4.52 1.68
C ARG A 32 22.66 3.59 1.09
N SER A 33 21.81 2.98 1.92
CA SER A 33 20.73 2.08 1.49
C SER A 33 19.64 2.81 0.71
N ASN A 34 19.39 4.07 1.08
CA ASN A 34 18.45 4.95 0.40
C ASN A 34 18.94 5.37 -1.00
N ARG A 35 20.26 5.51 -1.22
CA ARG A 35 20.80 6.00 -2.50
C ARG A 35 20.62 5.02 -3.65
N ALA A 36 20.81 3.72 -3.41
CA ALA A 36 20.61 2.67 -4.43
C ALA A 36 19.12 2.48 -4.76
N ARG A 37 18.24 2.48 -3.75
CA ARG A 37 16.79 2.42 -3.95
C ARG A 37 16.24 3.66 -4.68
N ARG A 38 16.78 4.86 -4.37
CA ARG A 38 16.47 6.11 -5.08
C ARG A 38 16.79 6.07 -6.57
N LEU A 39 17.83 5.34 -6.99
CA LEU A 39 18.18 5.22 -8.41
C LEU A 39 17.22 4.32 -9.19
N GLN A 40 16.51 3.39 -8.54
CA GLN A 40 15.57 2.46 -9.18
C GLN A 40 14.13 3.01 -9.26
N LEU A 41 13.77 3.97 -8.42
CA LEU A 41 12.42 4.55 -8.36
C LEU A 41 12.20 5.75 -9.29
N ARG A 42 12.95 5.82 -10.41
CA ARG A 42 12.75 6.89 -11.41
C ARG A 42 11.40 6.78 -12.12
N ARG A 43 10.86 5.58 -12.21
CA ARG A 43 9.58 5.28 -12.88
C ARG A 43 8.77 4.28 -12.06
N VAL A 44 7.49 4.58 -11.87
CA VAL A 44 6.53 3.68 -11.23
C VAL A 44 5.35 3.44 -12.17
N PHE A 45 4.58 2.39 -11.90
CA PHE A 45 3.50 1.93 -12.76
C PHE A 45 2.18 1.95 -11.99
N ARG A 46 1.15 2.50 -12.62
CA ARG A 46 -0.22 2.43 -12.09
C ARG A 46 -1.12 1.79 -13.12
N ALA A 47 -1.63 0.61 -12.81
CA ALA A 47 -2.66 -0.06 -13.59
C ALA A 47 -4.04 0.28 -13.03
N PHE A 48 -5.03 0.49 -13.92
CA PHE A 48 -6.40 0.84 -13.57
C PHE A 48 -7.35 0.55 -14.74
N GLN A 49 -8.67 0.51 -14.48
CA GLN A 49 -9.64 0.37 -15.58
C GLN A 49 -9.77 1.68 -16.34
N ARG A 50 -9.78 1.63 -17.68
CA ARG A 50 -9.84 2.78 -18.59
C ARG A 50 -10.95 3.78 -18.25
N LYS A 51 -12.10 3.30 -17.76
CA LYS A 51 -13.22 4.14 -17.31
C LYS A 51 -12.85 5.14 -16.19
N HIS A 52 -11.75 4.90 -15.49
CA HIS A 52 -11.22 5.76 -14.41
C HIS A 52 -10.06 6.65 -14.86
N ALA A 53 -9.76 6.75 -16.16
CA ALA A 53 -8.63 7.53 -16.66
C ALA A 53 -8.63 8.98 -16.19
N ALA A 54 -9.78 9.66 -16.27
CA ALA A 54 -9.93 11.05 -15.85
C ALA A 54 -9.61 11.29 -14.36
N THR A 55 -9.83 10.29 -13.51
CA THR A 55 -9.64 10.38 -12.06
C THR A 55 -8.43 9.58 -11.57
N ALA A 56 -7.64 8.98 -12.48
CA ALA A 56 -6.65 7.96 -12.14
C ALA A 56 -5.61 8.47 -11.13
N PHE A 57 -5.27 9.75 -11.17
CA PHE A 57 -4.23 10.36 -10.33
C PHE A 57 -4.77 11.32 -9.26
N THR A 58 -6.09 11.35 -9.05
CA THR A 58 -6.72 12.19 -8.00
C THR A 58 -6.71 11.53 -6.62
N GLY A 59 -6.52 10.20 -6.57
CA GLY A 59 -6.67 9.40 -5.35
C GLY A 59 -8.12 9.16 -4.93
N GLU A 60 -9.11 9.53 -5.75
CA GLU A 60 -10.53 9.51 -5.40
C GLU A 60 -11.04 8.12 -4.97
N GLY A 61 -10.66 7.07 -5.69
CA GLY A 61 -11.06 5.70 -5.32
C GLY A 61 -10.56 5.30 -3.93
N ALA A 62 -9.30 5.63 -3.61
CA ALA A 62 -8.73 5.37 -2.30
C ALA A 62 -9.38 6.25 -1.22
N ARG A 63 -9.73 7.49 -1.54
CA ARG A 63 -10.47 8.39 -0.64
C ARG A 63 -11.85 7.82 -0.30
N LEU A 64 -12.59 7.31 -1.26
CA LEU A 64 -13.96 6.83 -1.04
C LEU A 64 -13.99 5.52 -0.24
N PHE A 65 -13.11 4.57 -0.56
CA PHE A 65 -13.20 3.20 -0.02
C PHE A 65 -12.10 2.86 1.00
N GLY A 66 -11.10 3.73 1.15
CA GLY A 66 -9.88 3.39 1.89
C GLY A 66 -9.01 2.39 1.12
N GLY A 67 -7.90 2.01 1.75
CA GLY A 67 -6.99 0.99 1.27
C GLY A 67 -6.13 0.44 2.41
N ARG A 68 -5.10 -0.34 2.07
CA ARG A 68 -4.16 -0.87 3.08
C ARG A 68 -3.43 0.23 3.84
N TRP A 69 -3.10 1.33 3.15
CA TRP A 69 -2.27 2.42 3.64
C TRP A 69 -3.02 3.75 3.77
N ASN A 70 -4.35 3.75 3.72
CA ASN A 70 -5.13 4.97 3.95
C ASN A 70 -6.53 4.65 4.46
N SER A 71 -7.03 5.48 5.37
CA SER A 71 -8.43 5.46 5.78
C SER A 71 -9.33 6.09 4.70
N PRO A 72 -10.63 5.74 4.67
CA PRO A 72 -11.62 6.52 3.93
C PRO A 72 -11.55 8.01 4.32
N GLY A 73 -11.72 8.90 3.35
CA GLY A 73 -11.55 10.34 3.48
C GLY A 73 -10.15 10.86 3.11
N LYS A 74 -9.14 9.99 2.97
CA LYS A 74 -7.78 10.38 2.59
C LYS A 74 -7.45 10.01 1.14
N SER A 75 -7.15 11.00 0.31
CA SER A 75 -6.75 10.78 -1.08
C SER A 75 -5.30 10.31 -1.17
N VAL A 76 -5.08 9.19 -1.86
CA VAL A 76 -3.75 8.68 -2.18
C VAL A 76 -3.81 7.88 -3.48
N VAL A 77 -2.74 7.95 -4.27
CA VAL A 77 -2.61 7.18 -5.50
C VAL A 77 -1.66 6.02 -5.26
N TYR A 78 -2.14 4.80 -5.48
CA TYR A 78 -1.33 3.58 -5.40
C TYR A 78 -0.68 3.30 -6.76
N ALA A 79 0.63 3.10 -6.73
CA ALA A 79 1.45 2.65 -7.84
C ALA A 79 2.37 1.51 -7.38
N SER A 80 3.09 0.91 -8.31
CA SER A 80 4.01 -0.20 -8.07
C SER A 80 5.36 0.05 -8.76
N SER A 81 6.43 -0.53 -8.23
CA SER A 81 7.77 -0.43 -8.83
C SER A 81 7.87 -1.08 -10.21
N SER A 82 6.96 -2.00 -10.55
CA SER A 82 6.88 -2.66 -11.84
C SER A 82 5.43 -2.80 -12.32
N LEU A 83 5.24 -2.91 -13.65
CA LEU A 83 3.94 -3.24 -14.21
C LEU A 83 3.46 -4.63 -13.74
N ALA A 84 4.37 -5.61 -13.66
CA ALA A 84 4.05 -6.96 -13.20
C ALA A 84 3.44 -6.96 -11.78
N LEU A 85 4.01 -6.16 -10.87
CA LEU A 85 3.49 -5.99 -9.52
C LEU A 85 2.12 -5.29 -9.53
N ALA A 86 1.96 -4.24 -10.33
CA ALA A 86 0.68 -3.54 -10.44
C ALA A 86 -0.45 -4.49 -10.89
N LEU A 87 -0.15 -5.39 -11.84
CA LEU A 87 -1.09 -6.42 -12.28
C LEU A 87 -1.38 -7.45 -11.19
N LEU A 88 -0.35 -7.89 -10.47
CA LEU A 88 -0.49 -8.83 -9.35
C LEU A 88 -1.39 -8.27 -8.24
N GLU A 89 -1.22 -6.99 -7.90
CA GLU A 89 -2.07 -6.27 -6.91
C GLU A 89 -3.53 -6.21 -7.38
N ILE A 90 -3.78 -5.90 -8.66
CA ILE A 90 -5.14 -5.91 -9.22
C ILE A 90 -5.74 -7.31 -9.16
N MET A 91 -5.00 -8.33 -9.56
CA MET A 91 -5.49 -9.70 -9.54
C MET A 91 -5.81 -10.18 -8.13
N ALA A 92 -4.96 -9.90 -7.14
CA ALA A 92 -5.21 -10.29 -5.76
C ALA A 92 -6.47 -9.62 -5.20
N ASN A 93 -6.70 -8.35 -5.52
CA ASN A 93 -7.90 -7.62 -5.09
C ASN A 93 -9.17 -8.01 -5.87
N ALA A 94 -9.04 -8.41 -7.14
CA ALA A 94 -10.14 -8.79 -8.03
C ALA A 94 -10.43 -10.30 -8.06
N ARG A 95 -10.22 -11.01 -6.94
CA ARG A 95 -10.46 -12.47 -6.82
C ARG A 95 -9.76 -13.29 -7.91
N ARG A 96 -8.49 -12.95 -8.19
CA ARG A 96 -7.60 -13.61 -9.17
C ARG A 96 -8.07 -13.51 -10.63
N ARG A 97 -8.82 -12.45 -10.97
CA ARG A 97 -9.24 -12.15 -12.34
C ARG A 97 -8.65 -10.83 -12.79
N ILE A 98 -8.32 -10.73 -14.07
CA ILE A 98 -7.95 -9.45 -14.69
C ILE A 98 -9.24 -8.77 -15.14
N PRO A 99 -9.57 -7.57 -14.63
CA PRO A 99 -10.75 -6.84 -15.06
C PRO A 99 -10.63 -6.42 -16.53
N PRO A 100 -11.74 -6.37 -17.29
CA PRO A 100 -11.72 -5.87 -18.66
C PRO A 100 -11.37 -4.37 -18.69
N GLY A 101 -10.83 -3.94 -19.83
CA GLY A 101 -10.46 -2.54 -20.06
C GLY A 101 -9.32 -2.06 -19.17
N LEU A 102 -8.38 -2.95 -18.81
CA LEU A 102 -7.23 -2.58 -18.00
C LEU A 102 -6.19 -1.83 -18.84
N VAL A 103 -5.80 -0.67 -18.34
CA VAL A 103 -4.72 0.17 -18.87
C VAL A 103 -3.69 0.42 -17.79
N PHE A 104 -2.52 0.91 -18.18
CA PHE A 104 -1.52 1.40 -17.25
C PHE A 104 -0.96 2.74 -17.70
N CYS A 105 -0.52 3.52 -16.73
CA CYS A 105 0.31 4.69 -16.93
C CYS A 105 1.65 4.46 -16.24
N THR A 106 2.72 5.00 -16.82
CA THR A 106 3.98 5.23 -16.12
C THR A 106 3.92 6.57 -15.41
N VAL A 107 4.60 6.68 -14.28
CA VAL A 107 4.84 7.97 -13.61
C VAL A 107 6.33 8.11 -13.38
N ASP A 108 6.94 9.11 -13.99
CA ASP A 108 8.32 9.44 -13.73
C ASP A 108 8.43 10.41 -12.55
N ILE A 109 9.27 10.02 -11.59
CA ILE A 109 9.56 10.81 -10.39
C ILE A 109 10.86 11.56 -10.66
N PRO A 110 10.82 12.88 -10.92
CA PRO A 110 12.00 13.63 -11.29
C PRO A 110 12.97 13.75 -10.11
N ASP A 111 14.24 14.01 -10.41
CA ASP A 111 15.21 14.38 -9.38
C ASP A 111 14.77 15.68 -8.68
N GLY A 112 15.12 15.82 -7.40
CA GLY A 112 14.81 17.03 -6.61
C GLY A 112 13.38 17.10 -6.06
N VAL A 113 12.60 16.02 -6.09
CA VAL A 113 11.43 15.85 -5.22
C VAL A 113 11.77 14.95 -4.03
N THR A 114 11.07 15.14 -2.92
CA THR A 114 11.26 14.28 -1.73
C THR A 114 10.49 12.98 -1.89
N VAL A 115 11.20 11.86 -1.83
CA VAL A 115 10.65 10.51 -1.74
C VAL A 115 11.12 9.89 -0.43
N ASP A 116 10.16 9.39 0.36
CA ASP A 116 10.40 8.69 1.61
C ASP A 116 10.25 7.18 1.42
N THR A 117 10.88 6.41 2.31
CA THR A 117 10.77 4.95 2.36
C THR A 117 10.25 4.56 3.73
N LEU A 118 9.19 3.75 3.75
CA LEU A 118 8.65 3.23 4.98
C LEU A 118 9.62 2.21 5.59
N ASP A 119 9.91 2.41 6.87
CA ASP A 119 10.73 1.48 7.65
C ASP A 119 9.90 0.26 8.06
N VAL A 120 10.13 -0.86 7.36
CA VAL A 120 9.40 -2.12 7.56
C VAL A 120 9.54 -2.65 9.00
N SER A 121 10.65 -2.34 9.69
CA SER A 121 10.86 -2.77 11.07
C SER A 121 9.87 -2.15 12.07
N ARG A 122 9.21 -1.05 11.67
CA ARG A 122 8.19 -0.36 12.48
C ARG A 122 6.78 -0.85 12.23
N LEU A 123 6.60 -1.75 11.27
CA LEU A 123 5.29 -2.31 10.99
C LEU A 123 4.89 -3.33 12.06
N PRO A 124 3.60 -3.46 12.35
CA PRO A 124 3.14 -4.51 13.27
C PRO A 124 3.53 -5.90 12.74
N PRO A 125 3.68 -6.89 13.62
CA PRO A 125 3.77 -8.28 13.20
C PRO A 125 2.61 -8.63 12.25
N ARG A 126 2.89 -9.47 11.24
CA ARG A 126 1.87 -9.92 10.27
C ARG A 126 1.17 -8.78 9.50
N TRP A 127 1.84 -7.64 9.33
CA TRP A 127 1.31 -6.50 8.55
C TRP A 127 0.80 -6.87 7.15
N TYR A 128 1.35 -7.93 6.54
CA TYR A 128 1.00 -8.39 5.20
C TYR A 128 -0.32 -9.17 5.12
N GLU A 129 -0.96 -9.49 6.26
CA GLU A 129 -2.22 -10.24 6.27
C GLU A 129 -3.38 -9.47 5.61
N SER A 130 -4.46 -10.22 5.30
CA SER A 130 -5.71 -9.72 4.76
C SER A 130 -6.87 -10.27 5.63
N PRO A 131 -7.73 -9.42 6.21
CA PRO A 131 -7.74 -7.95 6.08
C PRO A 131 -6.50 -7.28 6.69
N ALA A 132 -6.14 -6.11 6.15
CA ALA A 132 -4.96 -5.36 6.60
C ALA A 132 -5.14 -4.87 8.05
N PRO A 133 -4.10 -4.93 8.91
CA PRO A 133 -4.18 -4.38 10.25
C PRO A 133 -4.46 -2.86 10.22
N PRO A 134 -5.36 -2.32 11.08
CA PRO A 134 -5.71 -0.89 11.09
C PRO A 134 -4.50 0.05 11.31
N ALA A 135 -3.46 -0.44 11.99
CA ALA A 135 -2.23 0.32 12.21
C ALA A 135 -1.53 0.75 10.90
N LEU A 136 -1.74 0.04 9.79
CA LEU A 136 -1.19 0.42 8.48
C LEU A 136 -1.88 1.65 7.89
N GLN A 137 -3.21 1.74 8.02
CA GLN A 137 -3.95 2.93 7.63
C GLN A 137 -3.51 4.12 8.47
N ALA A 138 -3.37 3.96 9.79
CA ALA A 138 -2.89 5.03 10.66
C ALA A 138 -1.47 5.53 10.28
N ALA A 139 -0.57 4.62 9.90
CA ALA A 139 0.78 5.00 9.45
C ALA A 139 0.74 5.77 8.12
N GLY A 140 -0.08 5.34 7.17
CA GLY A 140 -0.21 6.03 5.90
C GLY A 140 -0.98 7.35 5.99
N ASP A 141 -2.01 7.44 6.82
CA ASP A 141 -2.73 8.69 7.11
C ASP A 141 -1.79 9.74 7.70
N ALA A 142 -0.93 9.33 8.65
CA ALA A 142 0.07 10.22 9.22
C ALA A 142 1.07 10.75 8.17
N TRP A 143 1.42 9.93 7.17
CA TRP A 143 2.26 10.36 6.05
C TRP A 143 1.52 11.30 5.09
N ILE A 144 0.26 10.97 4.73
CA ILE A 144 -0.59 11.79 3.85
C ILE A 144 -0.77 13.19 4.45
N ASP A 145 -1.15 13.26 5.72
CA ASP A 145 -1.40 14.51 6.44
C ASP A 145 -0.12 15.30 6.72
N GLY A 146 0.99 14.58 6.94
CA GLY A 146 2.29 15.22 7.14
C GLY A 146 2.81 15.91 5.88
N ALA A 147 2.45 15.42 4.69
CA ALA A 147 2.84 15.98 3.39
C ALA A 147 4.34 16.36 3.31
N ILE A 148 5.22 15.51 3.88
CA ILE A 148 6.67 15.74 3.92
C ILE A 148 7.34 15.30 2.61
N SER A 149 6.77 14.30 1.94
CA SER A 149 7.25 13.76 0.68
C SER A 149 6.10 13.59 -0.32
N VAL A 150 6.41 13.68 -1.61
CA VAL A 150 5.41 13.46 -2.68
C VAL A 150 5.08 11.98 -2.86
N ALA A 151 6.06 11.13 -2.56
CA ALA A 151 5.95 9.69 -2.67
C ALA A 151 6.47 8.99 -1.41
N LEU A 152 5.83 7.86 -1.08
CA LEU A 152 6.26 6.93 -0.05
C LEU A 152 6.39 5.53 -0.63
N VAL A 153 7.58 4.98 -0.55
CA VAL A 153 7.88 3.60 -0.90
C VAL A 153 7.44 2.70 0.26
N VAL A 154 6.62 1.70 -0.04
CA VAL A 154 6.07 0.75 0.94
C VAL A 154 6.27 -0.68 0.44
N PRO A 155 6.43 -1.68 1.32
CA PRO A 155 6.55 -3.07 0.88
C PRO A 155 5.22 -3.56 0.30
N SER A 156 5.26 -4.39 -0.76
CA SER A 156 4.06 -5.11 -1.20
C SER A 156 3.70 -6.22 -0.20
N ALA A 157 2.44 -6.31 0.19
CA ALA A 157 1.96 -7.40 1.04
C ALA A 157 1.91 -8.74 0.28
N ILE A 158 1.79 -8.70 -1.05
CA ILE A 158 1.69 -9.89 -1.91
C ILE A 158 3.08 -10.41 -2.26
N ALA A 159 3.93 -9.54 -2.82
CA ALA A 159 5.31 -9.85 -3.17
C ALA A 159 6.24 -9.11 -2.20
N ARG A 160 6.48 -9.69 -1.02
CA ARG A 160 7.16 -9.01 0.12
C ARG A 160 8.60 -8.54 -0.14
N ILE A 161 9.21 -8.95 -1.24
CA ILE A 161 10.55 -8.49 -1.67
C ILE A 161 10.47 -7.32 -2.65
N GLU A 162 9.28 -6.99 -3.15
CA GLU A 162 9.01 -5.87 -4.06
C GLU A 162 8.31 -4.70 -3.34
N GLU A 163 8.27 -3.56 -4.02
CA GLU A 163 7.86 -2.28 -3.44
C GLU A 163 6.67 -1.69 -4.22
N ASN A 164 5.65 -1.28 -3.47
CA ASN A 164 4.63 -0.36 -3.97
C ASN A 164 5.04 1.08 -3.64
N VAL A 165 4.41 2.03 -4.33
CA VAL A 165 4.65 3.45 -4.15
C VAL A 165 3.32 4.16 -3.96
N LEU A 166 3.17 4.85 -2.86
CA LEU A 166 2.05 5.76 -2.60
C LEU A 166 2.45 7.14 -3.09
N LEU A 167 1.60 7.78 -3.88
CA LEU A 167 1.78 9.17 -4.31
C LEU A 167 0.70 10.02 -3.64
N ASN A 168 1.09 11.17 -3.09
CA ASN A 168 0.19 12.08 -2.38
C ASN A 168 -0.28 13.21 -3.32
N PRO A 169 -1.52 13.18 -3.85
CA PRO A 169 -2.02 14.19 -4.78
C PRO A 169 -2.12 15.60 -4.18
N ALA A 170 -2.18 15.72 -2.85
CA ALA A 170 -2.24 16.99 -2.16
C ALA A 170 -0.85 17.61 -1.91
N HIS A 171 0.23 16.87 -2.16
CA HIS A 171 1.59 17.38 -1.96
C HIS A 171 1.97 18.38 -3.08
N ARG A 172 2.61 19.51 -2.73
CA ARG A 172 2.97 20.57 -3.68
C ARG A 172 3.80 20.09 -4.88
N ASP A 173 4.69 19.13 -4.66
CA ASP A 173 5.55 18.58 -5.72
C ASP A 173 4.84 17.51 -6.58
N PHE A 174 3.57 17.16 -6.30
CA PHE A 174 2.83 16.18 -7.12
C PHE A 174 2.68 16.64 -8.57
N ALA A 175 2.51 17.94 -8.80
CA ALA A 175 2.47 18.53 -10.13
C ALA A 175 3.79 18.40 -10.92
N ARG A 176 4.89 18.04 -10.26
CA ARG A 176 6.18 17.79 -10.92
C ARG A 176 6.32 16.35 -11.41
N LEU A 177 5.45 15.44 -10.97
CA LEU A 177 5.45 14.06 -11.47
C LEU A 177 5.03 14.03 -12.94
N LEU A 178 5.77 13.29 -13.77
CA LEU A 178 5.45 13.18 -15.19
C LEU A 178 4.61 11.93 -15.42
N VAL A 179 3.31 12.13 -15.58
CA VAL A 179 2.37 11.05 -15.87
C VAL A 179 2.37 10.78 -17.38
N GLY A 180 2.75 9.57 -17.77
CA GLY A 180 2.67 9.10 -19.15
C GLY A 180 1.25 8.79 -19.58
N GLU A 181 1.03 8.70 -20.89
CA GLU A 181 -0.26 8.33 -21.46
C GLU A 181 -0.73 6.95 -21.01
N ALA A 182 -2.05 6.77 -20.98
CA ALA A 182 -2.66 5.48 -20.64
C ALA A 182 -2.51 4.50 -21.81
N GLN A 183 -1.75 3.44 -21.58
CA GLN A 183 -1.48 2.37 -22.54
C GLN A 183 -2.28 1.12 -22.20
N ASP A 184 -2.67 0.35 -23.21
CA ASP A 184 -3.29 -0.95 -22.97
C ASP A 184 -2.30 -1.91 -22.33
N VAL A 185 -2.75 -2.67 -21.33
CA VAL A 185 -1.91 -3.72 -20.75
C VAL A 185 -1.88 -4.90 -21.74
N PRO A 186 -0.68 -5.35 -22.18
CA PRO A 186 -0.53 -6.54 -23.01
C PRO A 186 -0.71 -7.80 -22.14
N VAL A 187 -1.94 -8.07 -21.75
CA VAL A 187 -2.27 -9.25 -20.93
C VAL A 187 -2.30 -10.47 -21.83
N ASP A 188 -1.35 -11.38 -21.60
CA ASP A 188 -1.30 -12.72 -22.20
C ASP A 188 -2.58 -13.51 -21.92
N ASP A 189 -3.07 -14.23 -22.92
CA ASP A 189 -4.32 -14.99 -22.85
C ASP A 189 -4.33 -16.05 -21.73
N ARG A 190 -3.16 -16.58 -21.32
CA ARG A 190 -3.05 -17.50 -20.18
C ARG A 190 -3.49 -16.88 -18.86
N LEU A 191 -3.48 -15.55 -18.75
CA LEU A 191 -3.96 -14.81 -17.59
C LEU A 191 -5.45 -14.40 -17.72
N ARG A 192 -6.03 -14.52 -18.91
CA ARG A 192 -7.44 -14.23 -19.21
C ARG A 192 -8.28 -15.50 -19.03
N GLU A 193 -8.58 -15.80 -17.76
CA GLU A 193 -9.31 -17.00 -17.30
C GLU A 193 -8.65 -18.35 -17.59
N ALA A 194 -8.34 -19.09 -16.52
CA ALA A 194 -8.32 -20.54 -16.57
C ALA A 194 -9.76 -21.01 -16.85
N ARG A 195 -10.05 -21.51 -18.05
CA ARG A 195 -11.31 -22.22 -18.32
C ARG A 195 -11.55 -23.20 -17.17
N SER A 196 -12.70 -23.05 -16.49
CA SER A 196 -13.23 -24.12 -15.65
C SER A 196 -13.20 -25.39 -16.47
N ARG A 197 -12.31 -26.33 -16.12
CA ARG A 197 -12.43 -27.71 -16.58
C ARG A 197 -13.72 -28.24 -15.94
N ARG A 198 -14.85 -28.09 -16.61
CA ARG A 198 -15.97 -29.02 -16.38
C ARG A 198 -15.43 -30.39 -16.77
N ALA A 199 -15.25 -31.26 -15.77
CA ALA A 199 -15.07 -32.67 -16.05
C ALA A 199 -16.27 -33.16 -16.87
N PRO A 200 -16.06 -33.97 -17.93
CA PRO A 200 -17.19 -34.63 -18.58
C PRO A 200 -17.91 -35.49 -17.54
N LYS A 201 -19.23 -35.34 -17.43
CA LYS A 201 -20.06 -36.34 -16.75
C LYS A 201 -19.90 -37.65 -17.52
N GLN A 202 -19.36 -38.67 -16.86
CA GLN A 202 -19.50 -40.06 -17.29
C GLN A 202 -20.93 -40.52 -17.05
#